data_AF-A0A7S2DQX6-F1
#
_entry.id   AF-A0A7S2DQX6-F1
#
_cell.length_a   1.000
_cell.length_b   1.000
_cell.length_c   1.000
_cell.angle_alpha   90.00
_cell.angle_beta   90.00
_cell.angle_gamma   90.00
#
_symmetry.space_group_name_H-M   'P 1'
#
loop_
_entity.id
_entity.type
_entity.pdbx_description
1 polymer ?
#
loop_
_entity_poly.entity_id
_entity_poly.type
_entity_poly.pdbx_seq_one_letter_code
_entity_poly.pdbx_strand_id
1 'polypeptide(L)'
;EKYAREAQGKGLELDSGTYHALAQACMNMGECRRAHTWCTEMVEVGHKKPNKAMMKSLIWALTDAGNTTSANHWLKFMAQESSDLDHRTYEHVRAAHPLDIVPTGLSG
;
A
#
# COMPACT_ATOMS: atom_id res chain seq x y z
N GLU A 1 17.31 -9.34 7.02
CA GLU A 1 17.35 -7.88 7.28
C GLU A 1 18.55 -7.11 6.69
N LYS A 2 19.56 -7.72 6.04
CA LYS A 2 20.69 -6.96 5.46
C LYS A 2 20.32 -6.09 4.24
N TYR A 3 19.41 -6.55 3.38
CA TYR A 3 19.06 -5.84 2.14
C TYR A 3 18.31 -4.52 2.35
N ALA A 4 17.51 -4.42 3.40
CA ALA A 4 16.68 -3.24 3.64
C ALA A 4 17.44 -2.03 4.22
N ARG A 5 18.61 -2.26 4.84
CA ARG A 5 19.49 -1.18 5.34
C ARG A 5 20.44 -0.65 4.27
N GLU A 6 20.84 -1.48 3.33
CA GLU A 6 21.78 -1.07 2.27
C GLU A 6 21.08 -0.24 1.17
N ALA A 7 19.78 -0.48 0.93
CA ALA A 7 18.97 0.30 -0.01
C ALA A 7 18.71 1.75 0.44
N GLN A 8 18.70 2.05 1.75
CA GLN A 8 18.45 3.41 2.26
C GLN A 8 19.63 4.39 2.10
N GLY A 9 20.83 3.91 1.76
CA GLY A 9 22.06 4.73 1.82
C GLY A 9 22.65 5.14 0.48
N LYS A 10 22.13 4.61 -0.62
CA LYS A 10 22.67 4.88 -1.96
C LYS A 10 21.49 5.08 -2.88
N GLY A 11 21.49 6.17 -3.65
CA GLY A 11 20.65 6.32 -4.84
C GLY A 11 21.01 5.28 -5.89
N LEU A 12 20.87 4.01 -5.53
CA LEU A 12 20.82 2.88 -6.43
C LEU A 12 19.52 3.06 -7.19
N GLU A 13 19.62 3.08 -8.52
CA GLU A 13 18.48 2.95 -9.40
C GLU A 13 17.79 1.61 -9.08
N LEU A 14 16.90 1.62 -8.10
CA LEU A 14 16.14 0.44 -7.72
C LEU A 14 15.13 0.21 -8.84
N ASP A 15 15.27 -0.88 -9.57
CA ASP A 15 14.25 -1.28 -10.53
C ASP A 15 12.88 -1.50 -9.86
N SER A 16 11.82 -1.37 -10.66
CA SER A 16 10.45 -1.67 -10.22
C SER A 16 10.30 -3.04 -9.53
N GLY A 17 11.07 -4.05 -9.95
CA GLY A 17 11.10 -5.36 -9.30
C GLY A 17 11.72 -5.35 -7.91
N THR A 18 12.73 -4.50 -7.68
CA THR A 18 13.41 -4.39 -6.38
C THR A 18 12.53 -3.67 -5.37
N TYR A 19 11.88 -2.57 -5.77
CA TYR A 19 10.87 -1.91 -4.94
C TYR A 19 9.75 -2.87 -4.54
N HIS A 20 9.25 -3.65 -5.50
CA HIS A 20 8.23 -4.66 -5.23
C HIS A 20 8.68 -5.69 -4.19
N ALA A 21 9.88 -6.24 -4.37
CA ALA A 21 10.42 -7.23 -3.44
C ALA A 21 10.64 -6.64 -2.03
N LEU A 22 11.14 -5.40 -1.94
CA LEU A 22 11.34 -4.71 -0.66
C LEU A 22 10.01 -4.43 0.05
N ALA A 23 9.01 -3.93 -0.68
CA ALA A 23 7.68 -3.72 -0.13
C ALA A 23 7.06 -5.04 0.36
N GLN A 24 7.12 -6.09 -0.45
CA GLN A 24 6.61 -7.42 -0.09
C GLN A 24 7.32 -8.00 1.15
N ALA A 25 8.64 -7.89 1.21
CA ALA A 25 9.41 -8.33 2.37
C ALA A 25 9.02 -7.54 3.62
N CYS A 26 8.87 -6.22 3.52
CA CYS A 26 8.43 -5.38 4.63
C CYS A 26 7.02 -5.77 5.11
N MET A 27 6.09 -6.05 4.20
CA MET A 27 4.75 -6.55 4.56
C MET A 27 4.82 -7.88 5.32
N ASN A 28 5.64 -8.83 4.85
CA ASN A 28 5.80 -10.13 5.52
C ASN A 28 6.44 -10.01 6.92
N MET A 29 7.23 -8.96 7.15
CA MET A 29 7.84 -8.67 8.46
C MET A 29 6.91 -7.87 9.39
N GLY A 30 5.69 -7.50 8.95
CA GLY A 30 4.79 -6.62 9.71
C GLY A 30 5.21 -5.14 9.68
N GLU A 31 6.21 -4.79 8.87
CA GLU A 31 6.74 -3.44 8.72
C GLU A 31 5.94 -2.64 7.69
N CYS A 32 4.61 -2.56 7.87
CA CYS A 32 3.65 -2.00 6.92
C CYS A 32 3.96 -0.54 6.58
N ARG A 33 4.48 0.23 7.55
CA ARG A 33 4.91 1.62 7.37
C ARG A 33 6.09 1.75 6.39
N ARG A 34 7.06 0.83 6.47
CA ARG A 34 8.20 0.82 5.54
C ARG A 34 7.76 0.38 4.15
N ALA A 35 6.88 -0.62 4.08
CA ALA A 35 6.31 -1.07 2.81
C ALA A 35 5.55 0.07 2.09
N HIS A 36 4.82 0.89 2.85
CA HIS A 36 4.18 2.10 2.34
C HIS A 36 5.18 3.07 1.71
N THR A 37 6.27 3.40 2.41
CA THR A 37 7.31 4.29 1.89
C THR A 37 7.90 3.79 0.57
N TRP A 38 8.23 2.49 0.49
CA TRP A 38 8.77 1.91 -0.76
C TRP A 38 7.78 1.99 -1.91
N CYS A 39 6.50 1.71 -1.68
CA CYS A 39 5.48 1.79 -2.71
C CYS A 39 5.22 3.24 -3.16
N THR A 40 5.25 4.20 -2.22
CA THR A 40 5.11 5.63 -2.55
C THR A 40 6.29 6.12 -3.37
N GLU A 41 7.52 5.82 -2.94
CA GLU A 41 8.74 6.19 -3.66
C GLU A 41 8.74 5.60 -5.07
N MET A 42 8.32 4.33 -5.24
CA MET A 42 8.20 3.71 -6.56
C MET A 42 7.24 4.48 -7.49
N VAL A 43 6.15 5.05 -6.96
CA VAL A 43 5.20 5.86 -7.73
C VAL A 43 5.78 7.25 -8.02
N GLU A 44 6.46 7.89 -7.05
CA GLU A 44 7.06 9.22 -7.19
C GLU A 44 8.21 9.25 -8.19
N VAL A 45 9.03 8.20 -8.23
CA VAL A 45 10.13 8.04 -9.20
C VAL A 45 9.59 7.73 -10.62
N GLY A 46 8.26 7.54 -10.76
CA GLY A 46 7.62 7.27 -12.05
C GLY A 46 7.84 5.83 -12.54
N HIS A 47 8.26 4.92 -11.66
CA HIS A 47 8.37 3.52 -12.01
C HIS A 47 6.98 2.89 -12.18
N LYS A 48 6.97 1.67 -12.76
CA LYS A 48 5.75 0.93 -13.02
C LYS A 48 4.96 0.75 -11.73
N LYS A 49 3.70 1.22 -11.73
CA LYS A 49 2.81 1.23 -10.57
C LYS A 49 2.74 -0.14 -9.87
N PRO A 50 2.57 -0.17 -8.54
CA PRO A 50 2.53 -1.42 -7.79
C PRO A 50 1.34 -2.28 -8.24
N ASN A 51 1.57 -3.60 -8.33
CA ASN A 51 0.53 -4.53 -8.74
C ASN A 51 -0.65 -4.50 -7.76
N LYS A 52 -1.86 -4.77 -8.25
CA LYS A 52 -3.09 -4.83 -7.43
C LYS A 52 -2.94 -5.71 -6.19
N ALA A 53 -2.31 -6.88 -6.34
CA ALA A 53 -2.07 -7.81 -5.24
C ALA A 53 -1.18 -7.22 -4.15
N MET A 54 -0.14 -6.45 -4.53
CA MET A 54 0.77 -5.80 -3.59
C MET A 54 0.06 -4.68 -2.86
N MET A 55 -0.67 -3.83 -3.58
CA MET A 55 -1.48 -2.78 -2.97
C MET A 55 -2.55 -3.34 -2.03
N LYS A 56 -3.20 -4.45 -2.39
CA LYS A 56 -4.21 -5.12 -1.55
C LYS A 56 -3.58 -5.62 -0.25
N SER A 57 -2.44 -6.31 -0.37
CA SER A 57 -1.69 -6.79 0.79
C SER A 57 -1.25 -5.63 1.69
N LEU A 58 -0.84 -4.51 1.10
CA LEU A 58 -0.43 -3.32 1.82
C LEU A 58 -1.61 -2.69 2.57
N ILE A 59 -2.77 -2.58 1.93
CA ILE A 59 -4.00 -2.07 2.58
C ILE A 59 -4.36 -2.94 3.78
N TRP A 60 -4.38 -4.26 3.61
CA TRP A 60 -4.71 -5.20 4.69
C TRP A 60 -3.72 -5.08 5.85
N ALA A 61 -2.42 -5.07 5.55
CA ALA A 61 -1.38 -4.96 6.56
C ALA A 61 -1.41 -3.60 7.29
N LEU A 62 -1.72 -2.50 6.58
CA LEU A 62 -1.88 -1.18 7.18
C LEU A 62 -3.13 -1.10 8.04
N THR A 63 -4.23 -1.73 7.62
CA THR A 63 -5.47 -1.84 8.41
C THR A 63 -5.23 -2.62 9.70
N ASP A 64 -4.58 -3.78 9.62
CA ASP A 64 -4.24 -4.60 10.79
C ASP A 64 -3.29 -3.88 11.76
N ALA A 65 -2.33 -3.12 11.21
CA ALA A 65 -1.43 -2.27 11.99
C ALA A 65 -2.10 -1.00 12.56
N GLY A 66 -3.40 -0.76 12.31
CA GLY A 66 -4.12 0.43 12.74
C GLY A 66 -3.69 1.72 12.04
N ASN A 67 -2.94 1.62 10.93
CA ASN A 67 -2.51 2.76 10.13
C ASN A 67 -3.56 3.10 9.05
N THR A 68 -4.66 3.66 9.52
CA THR A 68 -5.86 3.92 8.72
C THR A 68 -5.63 4.93 7.61
N THR A 69 -4.84 5.98 7.87
CA THR A 69 -4.58 7.06 6.91
C THR A 69 -3.90 6.52 5.65
N SER A 70 -2.81 5.75 5.84
CA SER A 70 -2.13 5.09 4.74
C SER A 70 -3.02 4.06 4.05
N ALA A 71 -3.78 3.26 4.80
CA ALA A 71 -4.69 2.26 4.23
C ALA A 71 -5.74 2.91 3.30
N ASN A 72 -6.36 4.01 3.75
CA ASN A 72 -7.35 4.75 2.95
C ASN A 72 -6.75 5.38 1.71
N HIS A 73 -5.53 5.92 1.80
CA HIS A 73 -4.81 6.47 0.67
C HIS A 73 -4.63 5.41 -0.44
N TRP A 74 -4.14 4.23 -0.08
CA TRP A 74 -3.94 3.12 -1.02
C TRP A 74 -5.26 2.53 -1.53
N LEU A 75 -6.32 2.49 -0.72
CA LEU A 75 -7.65 2.07 -1.14
C LEU A 75 -8.21 3.01 -2.21
N LYS A 76 -8.11 4.33 -2.02
CA LYS A 76 -8.53 5.33 -3.01
C LYS A 76 -7.69 5.26 -4.28
N PHE A 77 -6.37 5.13 -4.14
CA PHE A 77 -5.48 4.95 -5.29
C PHE A 77 -5.84 3.68 -6.07
N MET A 78 -6.13 2.57 -5.39
CA MET A 78 -6.57 1.33 -6.05
C MET A 78 -7.91 1.51 -6.76
N ALA A 79 -8.88 2.19 -6.15
CA ALA A 79 -10.18 2.43 -6.77
C ALA A 79 -10.07 3.34 -8.01
N GLN A 80 -9.13 4.29 -8.02
CA GLN A 80 -8.86 5.15 -9.17
C GLN A 80 -8.11 4.41 -10.29
N GLU A 81 -7.11 3.61 -9.94
CA GLU A 81 -6.28 2.88 -10.90
C GLU A 81 -6.93 1.58 -11.41
N SER A 82 -7.88 1.05 -10.66
CA SER A 82 -8.51 -0.23 -10.92
C SER A 82 -9.96 -0.20 -10.50
N SER A 83 -10.85 -0.21 -11.50
CA SER A 83 -12.31 -0.31 -11.33
C SER A 83 -12.78 -1.60 -10.65
N ASP A 84 -11.86 -2.53 -10.38
CA ASP A 84 -12.10 -3.83 -9.76
C ASP A 84 -11.56 -3.82 -8.31
N LEU A 85 -12.09 -2.91 -7.50
CA LEU A 85 -11.82 -2.91 -6.07
C LEU A 85 -12.58 -4.10 -5.46
N ASP A 86 -11.84 -5.11 -5.02
CA ASP A 86 -12.41 -6.26 -4.30
C ASP A 86 -13.29 -5.78 -3.14
N HIS A 87 -14.58 -6.11 -3.16
CA HIS A 87 -15.54 -5.72 -2.12
C HIS A 87 -15.04 -6.11 -0.71
N ARG A 88 -14.39 -7.28 -0.61
CA ARG A 88 -13.78 -7.76 0.64
C ARG A 88 -12.70 -6.84 1.19
N THR A 89 -11.87 -6.26 0.33
CA THR A 89 -10.83 -5.31 0.74
C THR A 89 -11.48 -4.05 1.30
N TYR A 90 -12.48 -3.51 0.59
CA TYR A 90 -13.23 -2.34 1.03
C TYR A 90 -13.91 -2.59 2.39
N GLU A 91 -14.61 -3.72 2.54
CA GLU A 91 -15.26 -4.08 3.79
C GLU A 91 -14.28 -4.28 4.94
N HIS A 92 -13.08 -4.82 4.68
CA HIS A 92 -12.06 -5.02 5.70
C HIS A 92 -11.58 -3.69 6.29
N VAL A 93 -11.22 -2.73 5.43
CA VAL A 93 -10.83 -1.39 5.91
C VAL A 93 -12.02 -0.70 6.60
N ARG A 94 -13.24 -0.87 6.09
CA ARG A 94 -14.47 -0.29 6.68
C ARG A 94 -14.79 -0.88 8.05
N ALA A 95 -14.62 -2.20 8.21
CA ALA A 95 -14.89 -2.89 9.46
C ALA A 95 -13.90 -2.47 10.54
N ALA A 96 -12.63 -2.29 10.18
CA ALA A 96 -11.62 -1.75 11.08
C ALA A 96 -11.89 -0.26 11.41
N HIS A 97 -12.38 0.52 10.44
CA HIS A 97 -12.51 1.97 10.57
C HIS A 97 -13.75 2.54 9.86
N PRO A 98 -14.95 2.45 10.48
CA PRO A 98 -16.20 2.88 9.84
C PRO A 98 -16.35 4.40 9.67
N LEU A 99 -15.54 5.22 10.36
CA LEU A 99 -15.70 6.69 10.38
C LEU A 99 -14.94 7.42 9.25
N ASP A 100 -13.87 6.85 8.72
CA ASP A 100 -13.03 7.47 7.67
C ASP A 100 -13.38 6.99 6.25
N ILE A 101 -14.07 5.85 6.12
CA ILE A 101 -14.47 5.25 4.83
C ILE A 101 -15.95 5.48 4.60
N VAL A 102 -16.35 6.74 4.68
CA VAL A 102 -17.56 7.20 4.04
C VAL A 102 -17.12 8.03 2.82
N PRO A 103 -17.16 7.47 1.60
CA PRO A 103 -17.47 8.34 0.49
C PRO A 103 -18.90 8.79 0.75
N THR A 104 -19.07 10.04 1.16
CA THR A 104 -20.36 10.73 1.34
C THR A 104 -21.15 10.86 0.03
N GLY A 105 -20.98 9.93 -0.93
CA GLY A 105 -21.57 9.94 -2.27
C GLY A 105 -22.34 8.67 -2.63
N LEU A 106 -22.70 7.81 -1.67
CA LEU A 106 -23.61 6.67 -1.90
C LEU A 106 -24.84 6.70 -0.94
N SER A 107 -25.27 7.89 -0.56
CA SER A 107 -26.60 8.10 0.01
C SER A 107 -27.20 9.30 -0.71
N GLY A 108 -28.03 9.03 -1.70
CA GLY A 108 -28.68 10.01 -2.57
C GLY A 108 -28.82 9.50 -3.98
#